data_AF-A0A1B3Z8D2-F1
#
_entry.id   AF-A0A1B3Z8D2-F1
#
_cell.length_a   1.000
_cell.length_b   1.000
_cell.length_c   1.000
_cell.angle_alpha   90.00
_cell.angle_beta   90.00
_cell.angle_gamma   90.00
#
_symmetry.space_group_name_H-M   'P 1'
#
loop_
_entity.id
_entity.type
_entity.pdbx_description
1 polymer ?
#
loop_
_entity_poly.entity_id
_entity_poly.type
_entity_poly.pdbx_seq_one_letter_code
_entity_poly.pdbx_strand_id
1 'polypeptide(L)'
;MNAPSRLTAPLDADTRAMVDRIAAQKGMSSADYAAEAIRRVAESDSDFDAFIQTGIDAADRGDLVPHAQVMAELDAMIEKHRARCPE
;
A
#
# COMPACT_ATOMS: atom_id res chain seq x y z
N MET A 1 24.18 -8.36 10.34
CA MET A 1 22.88 -8.35 11.03
C MET A 1 22.77 -7.05 11.81
N ASN A 2 21.79 -6.21 11.50
CA ASN A 2 21.54 -5.00 12.29
C ASN A 2 20.98 -5.42 13.65
N ALA A 3 21.42 -4.77 14.73
CA ALA A 3 20.93 -5.05 16.07
C ALA A 3 19.43 -4.71 16.17
N PRO A 4 18.64 -5.45 16.98
CA PRO A 4 17.24 -5.12 17.19
C PRO A 4 17.12 -3.72 17.81
N SER A 5 16.30 -2.86 17.20
CA SER A 5 15.95 -1.54 17.72
C SER A 5 14.58 -1.56 18.40
N ARG A 6 14.32 -0.60 19.28
CA ARG A 6 13.05 -0.46 20.00
C ARG A 6 12.47 0.92 19.80
N LEU A 7 11.18 0.97 19.51
CA LEU A 7 10.35 2.17 19.51
C LEU A 7 9.46 2.13 20.75
N THR A 8 9.27 3.27 21.42
CA THR A 8 8.30 3.41 22.50
C THR A 8 7.33 4.52 22.15
N ALA A 9 6.05 4.19 22.11
CA ALA A 9 4.97 5.12 21.80
C ALA A 9 3.82 4.89 22.79
N PRO A 10 3.18 5.96 23.31
CA PRO A 10 1.98 5.81 24.10
C PRO A 10 0.84 5.27 23.23
N LEU A 11 0.10 4.30 23.77
CA LEU A 11 -1.14 3.81 23.18
C LEU A 11 -2.28 4.13 24.14
N ASP A 12 -3.42 4.56 23.60
CA ASP A 12 -4.64 4.61 24.39
C ASP A 12 -5.08 3.19 24.80
N ALA A 13 -5.95 3.12 25.81
CA ALA A 13 -6.38 1.85 26.40
C ALA A 13 -7.14 0.97 25.40
N ASP A 14 -7.93 1.56 24.52
CA ASP A 14 -8.76 0.83 23.55
C ASP A 14 -7.89 0.20 22.47
N THR A 15 -6.93 0.96 21.92
CA THR A 15 -5.93 0.47 20.97
C THR A 15 -5.11 -0.66 21.59
N ARG A 16 -4.67 -0.51 22.83
CA ARG A 16 -3.93 -1.58 23.53
C ARG A 16 -4.76 -2.86 23.66
N ALA A 17 -6.02 -2.74 24.07
CA ALA A 17 -6.93 -3.88 24.20
C ALA A 17 -7.19 -4.58 22.85
N MET A 18 -7.29 -3.81 21.77
CA MET A 18 -7.42 -4.36 20.41
C MET A 18 -6.18 -5.15 19.99
N VAL A 19 -4.98 -4.60 20.22
CA VAL A 19 -3.69 -5.27 19.94
C VAL A 19 -3.60 -6.59 20.70
N ASP A 20 -3.87 -6.58 22.01
CA ASP A 20 -3.78 -7.76 22.86
C ASP A 20 -4.77 -8.86 22.41
N ARG A 21 -6.01 -8.48 22.07
CA ARG A 21 -7.04 -9.41 21.59
C ARG A 21 -6.64 -10.08 20.27
N ILE A 22 -6.16 -9.31 19.30
CA ILE A 22 -5.80 -9.85 17.98
C ILE A 22 -4.54 -10.72 18.07
N ALA A 23 -3.55 -10.30 18.87
CA ALA A 23 -2.36 -11.10 19.13
C ALA A 23 -2.72 -12.46 19.73
N ALA A 24 -3.60 -12.49 20.73
CA ALA A 24 -4.09 -13.73 21.34
C ALA A 24 -4.81 -14.64 20.32
N GLN A 25 -5.68 -14.09 19.47
CA GLN A 25 -6.35 -14.84 18.39
C GLN A 25 -5.37 -15.46 17.39
N LYS A 26 -4.19 -14.86 17.22
CA LYS A 26 -3.12 -15.34 16.33
C LYS A 26 -2.08 -16.23 17.03
N GLY A 27 -2.20 -16.44 18.34
CA GLY A 27 -1.19 -17.17 19.13
C GLY A 27 0.16 -16.45 19.20
N MET A 28 0.16 -15.12 19.12
CA MET A 28 1.36 -14.27 19.12
C MET A 28 1.42 -13.43 20.40
N SER A 29 2.61 -12.93 20.74
CA SER A 29 2.72 -11.86 21.74
C SER A 29 2.23 -10.54 21.16
N SER A 30 1.70 -9.66 22.02
CA SER A 30 1.26 -8.32 21.60
C SER A 30 2.40 -7.50 20.97
N ALA A 31 3.63 -7.69 21.45
CA ALA A 31 4.80 -7.01 20.91
C ALA A 31 5.14 -7.50 19.50
N ASP A 32 5.10 -8.81 19.25
CA ASP A 32 5.36 -9.37 17.93
C ASP A 32 4.27 -8.98 16.94
N TYR A 33 3.01 -9.03 17.37
CA TYR A 33 1.89 -8.58 16.54
C TYR A 33 2.01 -7.08 16.21
N ALA A 34 2.33 -6.22 17.19
CA ALA A 34 2.52 -4.80 16.95
C ALA A 34 3.69 -4.53 15.99
N ALA A 35 4.83 -5.21 16.17
CA ALA A 35 5.98 -5.07 15.27
C ALA A 35 5.65 -5.51 13.83
N GLU A 36 4.93 -6.63 13.67
CA GLU A 36 4.48 -7.09 12.35
C GLU A 36 3.49 -6.13 11.70
N ALA A 37 2.54 -5.59 12.46
CA ALA A 37 1.55 -4.63 11.97
C ALA A 37 2.22 -3.33 11.52
N ILE A 38 3.14 -2.79 12.33
CA ILE A 38 3.92 -1.59 11.98
C ILE A 38 4.74 -1.84 10.72
N ARG A 39 5.42 -2.99 10.63
CA ARG A 39 6.21 -3.33 9.43
C ARG A 39 5.34 -3.34 8.17
N ARG A 40 4.19 -4.01 8.19
CA ARG A 40 3.30 -4.09 7.03
C ARG A 40 2.81 -2.72 6.56
N VAL A 41 2.45 -1.85 7.50
CA VAL A 41 2.02 -0.48 7.17
C VAL A 41 3.19 0.32 6.61
N ALA A 42 4.37 0.26 7.25
CA ALA A 42 5.55 0.97 6.76
C ALA A 42 6.01 0.50 5.38
N GLU A 43 5.95 -0.81 5.09
CA GLU A 43 6.22 -1.37 3.77
C GLU A 43 5.19 -0.86 2.75
N SER A 44 3.90 -0.92 3.07
CA SER A 44 2.83 -0.45 2.18
C SER A 44 2.94 1.06 1.88
N ASP A 45 3.22 1.87 2.90
CA ASP A 45 3.37 3.32 2.75
C ASP A 45 4.62 3.65 1.93
N SER A 46 5.73 2.97 2.21
CA SER A 46 6.98 3.14 1.44
C SER A 46 6.81 2.74 -0.02
N ASP A 47 6.10 1.64 -0.31
CA ASP A 47 5.83 1.19 -1.68
C ASP A 47 4.92 2.19 -2.41
N PHE A 48 3.91 2.73 -1.71
CA PHE A 48 3.03 3.76 -2.26
C PHE A 48 3.78 5.06 -2.56
N ASP A 49 4.61 5.53 -1.64
CA ASP A 49 5.43 6.73 -1.84
C ASP A 49 6.41 6.54 -3.01
N ALA A 50 7.05 5.37 -3.12
CA ALA A 50 7.92 5.05 -4.24
C ALA A 50 7.16 5.01 -5.59
N PHE A 51 5.94 4.47 -5.58
CA PHE A 51 5.06 4.47 -6.76
C PHE A 51 4.72 5.90 -7.20
N ILE A 52 4.31 6.76 -6.26
CA ILE A 52 4.00 8.17 -6.55
C ILE A 52 5.23 8.91 -7.06
N GLN A 53 6.38 8.73 -6.42
CA GLN A 53 7.61 9.39 -6.82
C GLN A 53 8.02 9.02 -8.26
N THR A 54 7.81 7.77 -8.67
CA THR A 54 8.05 7.36 -10.07
C THR A 54 7.25 8.20 -11.08
N GLY A 55 6.00 8.54 -10.74
CA GLY A 55 5.13 9.40 -11.56
C GLY A 55 5.55 10.87 -11.54
N ILE A 56 5.94 11.39 -10.38
CA ILE A 56 6.48 12.76 -10.24
C ILE A 56 7.74 12.90 -11.10
N ASP A 57 8.69 11.97 -10.97
CA ASP A 57 9.91 11.98 -11.75
C ASP A 57 9.62 11.92 -13.27
N ALA A 58 8.53 11.24 -13.68
CA ALA A 58 8.08 11.16 -15.07
C ALA A 58 7.55 12.49 -15.57
N ALA A 59 6.73 13.16 -14.76
CA ALA A 59 6.24 14.48 -15.07
C ALA A 59 7.38 15.50 -15.19
N ASP A 60 8.35 15.46 -14.26
CA ASP A 60 9.47 16.41 -14.22
C ASP A 60 10.39 16.30 -15.45
N ARG A 61 10.56 15.09 -16.01
CA ARG A 61 11.30 14.86 -17.26
C ARG A 61 10.46 15.02 -18.52
N GLY A 62 9.17 15.33 -18.39
CA GLY A 62 8.24 15.54 -19.50
C GLY A 62 7.67 14.27 -20.12
N ASP A 63 7.85 13.11 -19.48
CA ASP A 63 7.29 11.81 -19.90
C ASP A 63 5.79 11.74 -19.54
N LEU A 64 4.99 12.60 -20.17
CA LEU A 64 3.55 12.70 -19.98
C LEU A 64 2.79 12.19 -21.19
N VAL A 65 1.66 11.54 -20.95
CA VAL A 65 0.73 11.11 -22.01
C VAL A 65 -0.39 12.15 -22.15
N PRO A 66 -0.64 12.69 -23.36
CA PRO A 66 -1.76 13.60 -23.58
C PRO A 66 -3.10 12.95 -23.24
N HIS A 67 -4.02 13.70 -22.61
CA HIS A 67 -5.33 13.19 -22.22
C HIS A 67 -6.11 12.56 -23.38
N ALA A 68 -6.07 13.16 -24.56
CA ALA A 68 -6.74 12.63 -25.75
C ALA A 68 -6.21 11.24 -26.16
N GLN A 69 -4.92 10.98 -25.97
CA GLN A 69 -4.33 9.67 -26.22
C GLN A 69 -4.82 8.64 -25.19
N VAL A 70 -4.82 9.00 -23.89
CA VAL A 70 -5.32 8.11 -22.83
C VAL A 70 -6.76 7.67 -23.10
N MET A 71 -7.63 8.61 -23.49
CA MET A 71 -9.03 8.28 -23.78
C MET A 71 -9.17 7.34 -24.98
N ALA A 72 -8.38 7.56 -26.04
CA ALA A 72 -8.40 6.67 -27.21
C ALA A 72 -7.93 5.24 -26.86
N GLU A 73 -6.93 5.10 -26.01
CA GLU A 73 -6.45 3.79 -25.53
C GLU A 73 -7.50 3.08 -24.67
N LEU A 74 -8.20 3.81 -23.79
CA LEU A 74 -9.29 3.28 -22.97
C LEU A 74 -10.47 2.79 -23.82
N ASP A 75 -10.91 3.58 -24.81
CA ASP A 75 -11.98 3.19 -25.72
C ASP A 75 -11.63 1.90 -26.49
N ALA A 76 -10.38 1.78 -26.96
CA ALA A 76 -9.90 0.57 -27.62
C ALA A 76 -9.90 -0.66 -26.69
N MET A 77 -9.54 -0.49 -25.41
CA MET A 77 -9.60 -1.57 -24.41
C MET A 77 -11.03 -2.03 -24.15
N ILE A 78 -11.98 -1.10 -24.07
CA ILE A 78 -13.42 -1.39 -23.88
C ILE A 78 -13.97 -2.17 -25.07
N GLU A 79 -13.66 -1.73 -26.29
CA GLU A 79 -14.13 -2.39 -27.50
C GLU A 79 -13.58 -3.81 -27.62
N LYS A 80 -12.29 -4.00 -27.32
CA LYS A 80 -11.67 -5.33 -27.25
C LYS A 80 -12.33 -6.23 -26.21
N HIS A 81 -12.74 -5.68 -25.06
CA HIS A 81 -13.44 -6.43 -24.03
C HIS A 81 -14.83 -6.87 -24.50
N ARG A 82 -15.61 -5.96 -25.09
CA ARG A 82 -16.94 -6.25 -25.65
C ARG A 82 -16.89 -7.33 -26.73
N ALA A 83 -15.90 -7.26 -27.62
CA ALA A 83 -15.72 -8.28 -28.66
C ALA A 83 -15.42 -9.68 -28.09
N ARG A 84 -14.80 -9.77 -26.89
CA ARG A 84 -14.48 -11.05 -26.22
C ARG A 84 -15.65 -11.60 -25.42
N CYS A 85 -16.51 -10.74 -24.88
CA CYS A 85 -17.65 -11.09 -24.04
C CYS A 85 -18.94 -10.49 -24.65
N PRO A 86 -19.44 -11.06 -25.76
CA PRO A 86 -20.73 -10.66 -26.30
C PRO A 86 -21.84 -10.99 -25.28
N GLU A 87 -22.81 -10.08 -25.13
CA GLU A 87 -23.99 -10.27 -24.27
C GLU A 87 -24.83 -11.49 -24.69
#